data_AF-A0A4U8SHN6-F1
#
_entry.id   AF-A0A4U8SHN6-F1
#
_cell.length_a   1.000
_cell.length_b   1.000
_cell.length_c   1.000
_cell.angle_alpha   90.00
_cell.angle_beta   90.00
_cell.angle_gamma   90.00
#
_symmetry.space_group_name_H-M   'P 1'
#
loop_
_entity.id
_entity.type
_entity.pdbx_description
1 polymer ?
#
loop_
_entity_poly.entity_id
_entity_poly.type
_entity_poly.pdbx_seq_one_letter_code
_entity_poly.pdbx_strand_id
1 'polypeptide(L)'
;MEIREKEQQEILSFSDDYTLCKSPKAKEQHAENILKNYEEQYKDIDKAISIMQKAEEGIKKQQSQEAKIHQEENNEAKEQEGDSSTLDRAVNEIQNSRNVFDFLKCLYDLEKGMYELGIGKKPNPQEFSEKLNKMKDKALSIDFIKNSLSKIKESKEKIQNFSKNLKLEIAFARQINKDIDLHDYSIHKDTKQEYIRRIDKSLESALKECPHIKADYPKMCKRAESLVKSLGKEQNKEIERC
;
A
#
# COMPACT_ATOMS: atom_id res chain seq x y z
N MET A 1 13.75 -53.17 -14.34
CA MET A 1 13.76 -52.02 -15.27
C MET A 1 12.51 -51.21 -14.93
N GLU A 2 12.60 -50.36 -13.91
CA GLU A 2 12.91 -48.92 -14.05
C GLU A 2 11.74 -48.22 -14.75
N ILE A 3 10.76 -47.74 -13.98
CA ILE A 3 10.64 -46.34 -13.52
C ILE A 3 10.63 -45.38 -14.71
N ARG A 4 9.47 -44.77 -14.95
CA ARG A 4 9.33 -43.31 -15.01
C ARG A 4 7.85 -42.96 -14.87
N GLU A 5 7.53 -42.68 -13.60
CA GLU A 5 6.49 -41.76 -13.18
C GLU A 5 6.34 -40.62 -14.19
N LYS A 6 5.22 -40.61 -14.90
CA LYS A 6 4.66 -39.37 -15.41
C LYS A 6 3.94 -38.69 -14.25
N GLU A 7 4.71 -38.24 -13.26
CA GLU A 7 4.24 -37.13 -12.45
C GLU A 7 4.11 -35.95 -13.41
N GLN A 8 2.88 -35.55 -13.66
CA GLN A 8 2.58 -34.21 -14.13
C GLN A 8 3.17 -33.24 -13.11
N GLN A 9 4.42 -32.85 -13.29
CA GLN A 9 4.90 -31.58 -12.76
C GLN A 9 4.04 -30.52 -13.43
N GLU A 10 2.96 -30.09 -12.76
CA GLU A 10 2.39 -28.77 -12.99
C GLU A 10 3.56 -27.81 -13.05
N ILE A 11 3.81 -27.24 -14.23
CA ILE A 11 4.82 -26.22 -14.38
C ILE A 11 4.35 -25.08 -13.49
N LEU A 12 4.99 -24.94 -12.32
CA LEU A 12 4.78 -23.83 -11.38
C LEU A 12 5.14 -22.53 -12.12
N SER A 13 4.17 -21.99 -12.85
CA SER A 13 4.38 -20.91 -13.81
C SER A 13 3.88 -19.59 -13.24
N PHE A 14 4.69 -18.54 -13.39
CA PHE A 14 4.30 -17.16 -13.14
C PHE A 14 3.55 -16.63 -14.38
N SER A 15 2.30 -16.18 -14.23
CA SER A 15 1.43 -15.76 -15.35
C SER A 15 1.83 -14.39 -15.90
N ASP A 16 2.00 -14.28 -17.21
CA ASP A 16 2.31 -13.04 -17.93
C ASP A 16 1.08 -12.20 -18.32
N ASP A 17 -0.10 -12.55 -17.80
CA ASP A 17 -1.33 -11.79 -18.01
C ASP A 17 -1.40 -10.62 -17.04
N TYR A 18 -1.47 -9.38 -17.52
CA TYR A 18 -1.56 -8.20 -16.65
C TYR A 18 -2.82 -7.39 -16.94
N THR A 19 -3.55 -7.03 -15.89
CA THR A 19 -4.78 -6.22 -15.99
C THR A 19 -4.57 -4.83 -15.39
N LEU A 20 -4.21 -3.85 -16.22
CA LEU A 20 -4.01 -2.48 -15.76
C LEU A 20 -5.33 -1.81 -15.36
N CYS A 21 -5.40 -1.37 -14.10
CA CYS A 21 -6.56 -0.68 -13.55
C CYS A 21 -6.60 0.79 -13.99
N LYS A 22 -7.60 1.16 -14.82
CA LYS A 22 -7.68 2.50 -15.42
C LYS A 22 -8.44 3.54 -14.60
N SER A 23 -9.39 3.12 -13.75
CA SER A 23 -10.21 4.05 -12.97
C SER A 23 -9.86 4.01 -11.48
N PRO A 24 -10.00 5.12 -10.73
CA PRO A 24 -9.77 5.13 -9.28
C PRO A 24 -10.56 4.06 -8.55
N LYS A 25 -11.84 3.86 -8.89
CA LYS A 25 -12.68 2.83 -8.25
C LYS A 25 -12.20 1.40 -8.56
N ALA A 26 -11.75 1.14 -9.80
CA ALA A 26 -11.18 -0.16 -10.15
C ALA A 26 -9.85 -0.41 -9.42
N LYS A 27 -9.00 0.61 -9.31
CA LYS A 27 -7.74 0.54 -8.55
C LYS A 27 -7.99 0.28 -7.06
N GLU A 28 -9.00 0.92 -6.47
CA GLU A 28 -9.40 0.70 -5.06
C GLU A 28 -9.80 -0.76 -4.85
N GLN A 29 -10.76 -1.26 -5.63
CA GLN A 29 -11.24 -2.64 -5.52
C GLN A 29 -10.12 -3.67 -5.76
N HIS A 30 -9.27 -3.41 -6.75
CA HIS A 30 -8.16 -4.30 -7.05
C HIS A 30 -7.12 -4.32 -5.93
N ALA A 31 -6.79 -3.17 -5.33
CA ALA A 31 -5.90 -3.11 -4.17
C ALA A 31 -6.45 -3.88 -2.97
N GLU A 32 -7.77 -3.77 -2.70
CA GLU A 32 -8.43 -4.54 -1.65
C GLU A 32 -8.38 -6.04 -1.93
N ASN A 33 -8.64 -6.45 -3.17
CA ASN A 33 -8.58 -7.86 -3.57
C ASN A 33 -7.17 -8.44 -3.42
N ILE A 34 -6.12 -7.69 -3.79
CA ILE A 34 -4.73 -8.14 -3.61
C ILE A 34 -4.44 -8.38 -2.13
N LEU A 35 -4.79 -7.43 -1.25
CA LEU A 35 -4.54 -7.55 0.19
C LEU A 35 -5.33 -8.69 0.82
N LYS A 36 -6.60 -8.87 0.41
CA LYS A 36 -7.44 -9.96 0.87
C LYS A 36 -6.88 -11.32 0.43
N ASN A 37 -6.54 -11.47 -0.86
CA ASN A 37 -5.95 -12.69 -1.39
C ASN A 37 -4.64 -13.03 -0.67
N TYR A 38 -3.81 -12.02 -0.38
CA TYR A 38 -2.59 -12.19 0.40
C TYR A 38 -2.88 -12.72 1.81
N GLU A 39 -3.83 -12.11 2.53
CA GLU A 39 -4.21 -12.53 3.89
C GLU A 39 -4.77 -13.96 3.92
N GLU A 40 -5.49 -14.38 2.88
CA GLU A 40 -6.05 -15.72 2.77
C GLU A 40 -4.99 -16.77 2.43
N GLN A 41 -4.07 -16.48 1.49
CA GLN A 41 -3.09 -17.44 0.97
C GLN A 41 -1.78 -17.50 1.78
N TYR A 42 -1.42 -16.39 2.44
CA TYR A 42 -0.10 -16.18 3.06
C TYR A 42 -0.19 -15.71 4.52
N LYS A 43 -1.24 -16.14 5.24
CA LYS A 43 -1.47 -15.75 6.65
C LYS A 43 -0.31 -16.05 7.60
N ASP A 44 0.38 -17.17 7.39
CA ASP A 44 1.55 -17.57 8.15
C ASP A 44 2.77 -16.69 7.87
N ILE A 45 2.98 -16.32 6.61
CA ILE A 45 3.99 -15.31 6.21
C ILE A 45 3.66 -13.97 6.88
N ASP A 46 2.40 -13.56 6.92
CA ASP A 46 1.99 -12.31 7.55
C ASP A 46 2.21 -12.30 9.07
N LYS A 47 1.92 -13.42 9.74
CA LYS A 47 2.24 -13.59 11.16
C LYS A 47 3.74 -13.44 11.42
N ALA A 48 4.58 -14.04 10.57
CA ALA A 48 6.01 -13.92 10.71
C ALA A 48 6.53 -12.50 10.45
N ILE A 49 5.96 -11.79 9.48
CA ILE A 49 6.25 -10.35 9.27
C ILE A 49 5.88 -9.56 10.53
N SER A 50 4.74 -9.84 11.16
CA SER A 50 4.34 -9.17 12.39
C SER A 50 5.30 -9.45 13.56
N ILE A 51 5.80 -10.68 13.69
CA ILE A 51 6.81 -11.03 14.69
C ILE A 51 8.14 -10.32 14.39
N MET A 52 8.57 -10.29 13.13
CA MET A 52 9.74 -9.51 12.70
C MET A 52 9.63 -8.03 13.06
N GLN A 53 8.48 -7.40 12.76
CA GLN A 53 8.24 -6.00 13.10
C GLN A 53 8.34 -5.73 14.61
N LYS A 54 7.75 -6.59 15.44
CA LYS A 54 7.80 -6.45 16.91
C LYS A 54 9.22 -6.56 17.44
N ALA A 55 10.01 -7.51 16.92
CA ALA A 55 11.41 -7.65 17.29
C ALA A 55 12.23 -6.43 16.85
N GLU A 56 12.03 -5.92 15.62
CA GLU A 56 12.68 -4.68 15.13
C GLU A 56 12.34 -3.46 16.00
N GLU A 57 11.09 -3.33 16.44
CA GLU A 57 10.64 -2.24 17.32
C GLU A 57 11.17 -2.36 18.75
N GLY A 58 11.27 -3.59 19.29
CA GLY A 58 11.89 -3.89 20.58
C GLY A 58 13.37 -3.47 20.59
N ILE A 59 14.11 -3.85 19.55
CA ILE A 59 15.52 -3.48 19.36
C ILE A 59 15.68 -1.96 19.23
N LYS A 60 14.82 -1.28 18.44
CA LYS A 60 14.88 0.20 18.32
C LYS A 60 14.61 0.91 19.63
N LYS A 61 13.69 0.41 20.46
CA LYS A 61 13.41 0.97 21.80
C LYS A 61 14.58 0.75 22.75
N GLN A 62 15.25 -0.40 22.69
CA GLN A 62 16.47 -0.68 23.45
C GLN A 62 17.62 0.22 23.03
N GLN A 63 17.91 0.37 21.74
CA GLN A 63 18.95 1.29 21.25
C GLN A 63 18.66 2.76 21.61
N SER A 64 17.37 3.16 21.62
CA SER A 64 16.94 4.48 22.05
C SER A 64 17.05 4.68 23.58
N GLN A 65 16.99 3.61 24.36
CA GLN A 65 17.21 3.62 25.81
C GLN A 65 18.71 3.57 26.13
N GLU A 66 19.51 2.75 25.46
CA GLU A 66 20.97 2.70 25.58
C GLU A 66 21.64 4.04 25.21
N ALA A 67 21.13 4.72 24.18
CA ALA A 67 21.53 6.10 23.84
C ALA A 67 21.18 7.14 24.93
N LYS A 68 20.23 6.84 25.84
CA LYS A 68 19.89 7.66 27.01
C LYS A 68 20.60 7.21 28.29
N ILE A 69 21.09 5.97 28.36
CA ILE A 69 21.75 5.37 29.54
C ILE A 69 23.26 5.68 29.60
N HIS A 70 23.86 6.26 28.55
CA HIS A 70 25.21 6.84 28.63
C HIS A 70 25.33 8.10 29.52
N GLN A 71 24.37 8.36 30.41
CA GLN A 71 24.50 9.36 31.47
C GLN A 71 24.23 8.88 32.89
N GLU A 72 23.88 7.62 33.16
CA GLU A 72 23.77 7.15 34.55
C GLU A 72 23.92 5.63 34.65
N GLU A 73 24.96 5.21 35.39
CA GLU A 73 25.22 3.82 35.76
C GLU A 73 24.19 3.33 36.80
N ASN A 74 23.35 2.34 36.46
CA ASN A 74 23.28 1.05 37.18
C ASN A 74 22.14 0.13 36.70
N ASN A 75 22.50 -1.14 36.55
CA ASN A 75 21.75 -2.38 36.79
C ASN A 75 20.21 -2.38 36.76
N GLU A 76 19.66 -3.08 35.77
CA GLU A 76 18.65 -4.13 35.99
C GLU A 76 18.71 -5.14 34.84
N ALA A 77 19.16 -6.36 35.14
CA ALA A 77 18.97 -7.50 34.26
C ALA A 77 17.49 -7.90 34.28
N LYS A 78 16.73 -7.44 33.29
CA LYS A 78 15.38 -7.97 32.98
C LYS A 78 15.39 -8.56 31.58
N GLU A 79 15.28 -9.89 31.55
CA GLU A 79 14.74 -10.71 30.46
C GLU A 79 15.10 -10.29 29.03
N GLN A 80 16.36 -10.45 28.65
CA GLN A 80 16.86 -10.20 27.29
C GLN A 80 16.87 -11.44 26.36
N GLU A 81 16.36 -12.59 26.81
CA GLU A 81 16.31 -13.83 26.00
C GLU A 81 15.05 -13.96 25.12
N GLY A 82 14.11 -13.00 25.17
CA GLY A 82 12.78 -13.12 24.55
C GLY A 82 12.67 -12.77 23.06
N ASP A 83 13.33 -11.73 22.57
CA ASP A 83 13.05 -11.19 21.22
C ASP A 83 13.82 -11.89 20.09
N SER A 84 15.12 -12.20 20.28
CA SER A 84 15.90 -12.94 19.27
C SER A 84 15.41 -14.37 19.14
N SER A 85 15.13 -15.05 20.26
CA SER A 85 14.65 -16.44 20.27
C SER A 85 13.26 -16.58 19.63
N THR A 86 12.39 -15.58 19.78
CA THR A 86 11.05 -15.57 19.16
C THR A 86 11.11 -15.33 17.66
N LEU A 87 12.01 -14.45 17.19
CA LEU A 87 12.23 -14.21 15.76
C LEU A 87 12.85 -15.44 15.08
N ASP A 88 13.87 -16.04 15.69
CA ASP A 88 14.49 -17.25 15.18
C ASP A 88 13.50 -18.42 15.16
N ARG A 89 12.63 -18.53 16.18
CA ARG A 89 11.54 -19.50 16.19
C ARG A 89 10.54 -19.28 15.05
N ALA A 90 10.12 -18.04 14.80
CA ALA A 90 9.21 -17.72 13.71
C ALA A 90 9.82 -18.01 12.33
N VAL A 91 11.10 -17.68 12.14
CA VAL A 91 11.84 -18.00 10.91
C VAL A 91 11.96 -19.51 10.74
N ASN A 92 12.26 -20.25 11.80
CA ASN A 92 12.34 -21.72 11.78
C ASN A 92 10.97 -22.37 11.50
N GLU A 93 9.89 -21.83 12.06
CA GLU A 93 8.53 -22.30 11.78
C GLU A 93 8.17 -22.12 10.29
N ILE A 94 8.50 -20.97 9.67
CA ILE A 94 8.29 -20.80 8.22
C ILE A 94 9.21 -21.68 7.39
N GLN A 95 10.48 -21.81 7.78
CA GLN A 95 11.44 -22.66 7.08
C GLN A 95 10.95 -24.11 6.98
N ASN A 96 10.15 -24.55 7.96
CA ASN A 96 9.55 -25.88 7.98
C ASN A 96 8.17 -25.96 7.30
N SER A 97 7.45 -24.85 7.14
CA SER A 97 6.09 -24.84 6.57
C SER A 97 6.00 -24.38 5.11
N ARG A 98 7.02 -23.69 4.61
CA ARG A 98 7.04 -23.08 3.27
C ARG A 98 8.28 -23.43 2.48
N ASN A 99 8.13 -23.48 1.18
CA ASN A 99 9.21 -23.71 0.24
C ASN A 99 9.57 -22.42 -0.52
N VAL A 100 10.59 -22.51 -1.37
CA VAL A 100 11.07 -21.35 -2.14
C VAL A 100 9.99 -20.82 -3.07
N PHE A 101 9.17 -21.71 -3.64
CA PHE A 101 8.09 -21.34 -4.53
C PHE A 101 7.06 -20.47 -3.82
N ASP A 102 6.67 -20.79 -2.58
CA ASP A 102 5.70 -19.98 -1.82
C ASP A 102 6.12 -18.50 -1.69
N PHE A 103 7.39 -18.27 -1.31
CA PHE A 103 7.93 -16.91 -1.19
C PHE A 103 8.02 -16.19 -2.53
N LEU A 104 8.51 -16.87 -3.57
CA LEU A 104 8.62 -16.30 -4.90
C LEU A 104 7.25 -15.99 -5.49
N LYS A 105 6.26 -16.86 -5.27
CA LYS A 105 4.88 -16.67 -5.71
C LYS A 105 4.22 -15.50 -4.99
N CYS A 106 4.37 -15.41 -3.67
CA CYS A 106 3.89 -14.29 -2.89
C CYS A 106 4.49 -12.94 -3.36
N LEU A 107 5.82 -12.90 -3.52
CA LEU A 107 6.50 -11.71 -4.06
C LEU A 107 6.01 -11.36 -5.46
N TYR A 108 5.88 -12.36 -6.33
CA TYR A 108 5.41 -12.16 -7.70
C TYR A 108 3.99 -11.58 -7.73
N ASP A 109 3.07 -12.13 -6.93
CA ASP A 109 1.68 -11.69 -6.91
C ASP A 109 1.54 -10.26 -6.37
N LEU A 110 2.37 -9.89 -5.38
CA LEU A 110 2.43 -8.52 -4.88
C LEU A 110 3.07 -7.56 -5.91
N GLU A 111 4.17 -7.94 -6.56
CA GLU A 111 4.80 -7.13 -7.61
C GLU A 111 3.88 -6.93 -8.82
N LYS A 112 3.17 -8.00 -9.22
CA LYS A 112 2.15 -7.96 -10.26
C LYS A 112 1.03 -7.02 -9.88
N GLY A 113 0.47 -7.16 -8.67
CA GLY A 113 -0.57 -6.28 -8.17
C GLY A 113 -0.14 -4.81 -8.13
N MET A 114 1.09 -4.52 -7.66
CA MET A 114 1.63 -3.16 -7.70
C MET A 114 1.75 -2.61 -9.12
N TYR A 115 2.17 -3.42 -10.09
CA TYR A 115 2.20 -3.01 -11.50
C TYR A 115 0.80 -2.75 -12.06
N GLU A 116 -0.16 -3.62 -11.77
CA GLU A 116 -1.56 -3.51 -12.19
C GLU A 116 -2.26 -2.26 -11.62
N LEU A 117 -1.85 -1.83 -10.42
CA LEU A 117 -2.24 -0.57 -9.79
C LEU A 117 -1.49 0.66 -10.33
N GLY A 118 -0.41 0.48 -11.08
CA GLY A 118 0.43 1.55 -11.61
C GLY A 118 1.42 2.16 -10.61
N ILE A 119 1.72 1.46 -9.52
CA ILE A 119 2.67 1.90 -8.46
C ILE A 119 3.96 1.09 -8.41
N GLY A 120 4.09 0.08 -9.28
CA GLY A 120 5.24 -0.83 -9.34
C GLY A 120 5.79 -1.01 -10.75
N LYS A 121 6.95 -1.66 -10.83
CA LYS A 121 7.52 -2.11 -12.11
C LYS A 121 6.86 -3.41 -12.54
N LYS A 122 6.76 -3.62 -13.86
CA LYS A 122 6.28 -4.88 -14.41
C LYS A 122 7.20 -6.02 -13.96
N PRO A 123 6.73 -7.02 -13.20
CA PRO A 123 7.57 -8.16 -12.83
C PRO A 123 7.85 -9.01 -14.06
N ASN A 124 9.02 -9.65 -14.11
CA ASN A 124 9.42 -10.52 -15.22
C ASN A 124 9.20 -12.00 -14.84
N PRO A 125 8.21 -12.70 -15.43
CA PRO A 125 7.93 -14.11 -15.11
C PRO A 125 9.14 -15.03 -15.33
N GLN A 126 9.97 -14.75 -16.34
CA GLN A 126 11.16 -15.53 -16.65
C GLN A 126 12.22 -15.39 -15.54
N GLU A 127 12.44 -14.19 -15.00
CA GLU A 127 13.36 -13.97 -13.88
C GLU A 127 12.94 -14.74 -12.62
N PHE A 128 11.64 -14.76 -12.32
CA PHE A 128 11.12 -15.54 -11.20
C PHE A 128 11.25 -17.05 -11.43
N SER A 129 10.99 -17.51 -12.65
CA SER A 129 11.16 -18.91 -13.05
C SER A 129 12.63 -19.36 -12.97
N GLU A 130 13.57 -18.53 -13.44
CA GLU A 130 15.00 -18.80 -13.32
C GLU A 130 15.45 -18.84 -11.85
N LYS A 131 14.97 -17.90 -11.04
CA LYS A 131 15.30 -17.83 -9.62
C LYS A 131 14.76 -19.05 -8.87
N LEU A 132 13.55 -19.51 -9.19
CA LEU A 132 12.99 -20.75 -8.67
C LEU A 132 13.87 -21.95 -9.04
N ASN A 133 14.21 -22.11 -10.33
CA ASN A 133 15.04 -23.21 -10.80
C ASN A 133 16.44 -23.24 -10.17
N LYS A 134 17.03 -22.08 -9.86
CA LYS A 134 18.33 -21.96 -9.18
C LYS A 134 18.29 -22.33 -7.69
N MET A 135 17.11 -22.36 -7.07
CA MET A 135 16.93 -22.51 -5.63
C MET A 135 16.05 -23.69 -5.22
N LYS A 136 15.32 -24.33 -6.16
CA LYS A 136 14.39 -25.43 -5.87
C LYS A 136 15.03 -26.62 -5.16
N ASP A 137 16.31 -26.89 -5.43
CA ASP A 137 17.06 -28.02 -4.86
C ASP A 137 17.90 -27.59 -3.63
N LYS A 138 17.78 -26.33 -3.20
CA LYS A 138 18.53 -25.79 -2.05
C LYS A 138 17.62 -25.70 -0.84
N ALA A 139 18.16 -26.01 0.33
CA ALA A 139 17.48 -25.71 1.59
C ALA A 139 17.19 -24.20 1.69
N LEU A 140 16.05 -23.84 2.28
CA LEU A 140 15.76 -22.43 2.56
C LEU A 140 16.79 -21.88 3.54
N SER A 141 17.54 -20.86 3.11
CA SER A 141 18.41 -20.14 4.02
C SER A 141 17.62 -19.10 4.82
N ILE A 142 18.03 -18.90 6.07
CA ILE A 142 17.50 -17.84 6.94
C ILE A 142 17.59 -16.47 6.26
N ASP A 143 18.70 -16.19 5.56
CA ASP A 143 18.88 -14.93 4.83
C ASP A 143 17.86 -14.76 3.70
N PHE A 144 17.54 -15.84 2.98
CA PHE A 144 16.50 -15.80 1.95
C PHE A 144 15.13 -15.49 2.55
N ILE A 145 14.79 -16.11 3.68
CA ILE A 145 13.54 -15.87 4.40
C ILE A 145 13.45 -14.42 4.83
N LYS A 146 14.45 -13.91 5.58
CA LYS A 146 14.46 -12.53 6.09
C LYS A 146 14.36 -11.50 4.97
N ASN A 147 15.12 -11.68 3.89
CA ASN A 147 15.06 -10.79 2.73
C ASN A 147 13.70 -10.84 2.02
N SER A 148 13.10 -12.03 1.90
CA SER A 148 11.79 -12.19 1.27
C SER A 148 10.69 -11.57 2.13
N LEU A 149 10.68 -11.82 3.44
CA LEU A 149 9.73 -11.22 4.39
C LEU A 149 9.81 -9.69 4.38
N SER A 150 11.02 -9.12 4.36
CA SER A 150 11.23 -7.68 4.24
C SER A 150 10.62 -7.11 2.95
N LYS A 151 10.87 -7.73 1.80
CA LYS A 151 10.30 -7.28 0.51
C LYS A 151 8.78 -7.44 0.43
N ILE A 152 8.25 -8.53 0.99
CA ILE A 152 6.80 -8.77 1.09
C ILE A 152 6.16 -7.68 1.96
N LYS A 153 6.75 -7.38 3.13
CA LYS A 153 6.32 -6.29 4.02
C LYS A 153 6.29 -4.96 3.28
N GLU A 154 7.38 -4.56 2.63
CA GLU A 154 7.46 -3.30 1.88
C GLU A 154 6.40 -3.22 0.77
N SER A 155 6.19 -4.31 0.03
CA SER A 155 5.21 -4.36 -1.06
C SER A 155 3.78 -4.25 -0.52
N LYS A 156 3.48 -4.97 0.57
CA LYS A 156 2.19 -4.89 1.27
C LYS A 156 1.93 -3.47 1.77
N GLU A 157 2.90 -2.85 2.45
CA GLU A 157 2.78 -1.48 2.96
C GLU A 157 2.52 -0.46 1.84
N LYS A 158 3.20 -0.60 0.68
CA LYS A 158 2.95 0.25 -0.50
C LYS A 158 1.52 0.12 -1.00
N ILE A 159 1.01 -1.10 -1.15
CA ILE A 159 -0.38 -1.33 -1.60
C ILE A 159 -1.38 -0.79 -0.58
N GLN A 160 -1.14 -1.00 0.71
CA GLN A 160 -2.00 -0.49 1.79
C GLN A 160 -2.04 1.04 1.81
N ASN A 161 -0.88 1.70 1.74
CA ASN A 161 -0.80 3.16 1.71
C ASN A 161 -1.45 3.73 0.45
N PHE A 162 -1.23 3.09 -0.70
CA PHE A 162 -1.91 3.45 -1.93
C PHE A 162 -3.43 3.34 -1.80
N SER A 163 -3.95 2.22 -1.29
CA SER A 163 -5.39 2.01 -1.07
C SER A 163 -5.99 3.07 -0.12
N LYS A 164 -5.30 3.38 0.98
CA LYS A 164 -5.73 4.44 1.92
C LYS A 164 -5.81 5.82 1.26
N ASN A 165 -4.75 6.20 0.54
CA ASN A 165 -4.70 7.50 -0.13
C ASN A 165 -5.78 7.61 -1.22
N LEU A 166 -5.99 6.54 -1.97
CA LEU A 166 -7.01 6.49 -3.01
C LEU A 166 -8.43 6.60 -2.43
N LYS A 167 -8.70 5.99 -1.28
CA LYS A 167 -9.97 6.14 -0.55
C LYS A 167 -10.22 7.59 -0.12
N LEU A 168 -9.19 8.24 0.42
CA LEU A 168 -9.27 9.67 0.78
C LEU A 168 -9.55 10.52 -0.46
N GLU A 169 -8.86 10.25 -1.57
CA GLU A 169 -9.06 10.96 -2.82
C GLU A 169 -10.49 10.80 -3.37
N ILE A 170 -11.00 9.57 -3.38
CA ILE A 170 -12.39 9.27 -3.75
C ILE A 170 -13.38 10.02 -2.84
N ALA A 171 -13.11 10.07 -1.53
CA ALA A 171 -13.96 10.75 -0.57
C ALA A 171 -13.99 12.27 -0.81
N PHE A 172 -12.83 12.90 -1.01
CA PHE A 172 -12.73 14.31 -1.41
C PHE A 172 -13.48 14.57 -2.70
N ALA A 173 -13.27 13.74 -3.72
CA ALA A 173 -13.92 13.91 -5.01
C ALA A 173 -15.46 13.81 -4.90
N ARG A 174 -15.98 12.89 -4.07
CA ARG A 174 -17.41 12.79 -3.79
C ARG A 174 -17.96 14.01 -3.08
N GLN A 175 -17.25 14.52 -2.07
CA GLN A 175 -17.68 15.68 -1.30
C GLN A 175 -17.70 16.95 -2.17
N ILE A 176 -16.65 17.19 -2.96
CA ILE A 176 -16.59 18.33 -3.88
C ILE A 176 -17.71 18.26 -4.90
N ASN A 177 -17.96 17.10 -5.52
CA ASN A 177 -19.08 16.96 -6.46
C ASN A 177 -20.43 17.21 -5.80
N LYS A 178 -20.63 16.73 -4.57
CA LYS A 178 -21.86 17.01 -3.81
C LYS A 178 -22.06 18.51 -3.60
N ASP A 179 -21.02 19.24 -3.21
CA ASP A 179 -21.12 20.68 -2.99
C ASP A 179 -21.32 21.45 -4.31
N ILE A 180 -20.73 20.99 -5.42
CA ILE A 180 -21.00 21.51 -6.77
C ILE A 180 -22.47 21.32 -7.15
N ASP A 181 -23.01 20.11 -6.94
CA ASP A 181 -24.39 19.83 -7.27
C ASP A 181 -25.34 20.68 -6.42
N LEU A 182 -25.08 20.79 -5.12
CA LEU A 182 -25.86 21.66 -4.21
C LEU A 182 -25.77 23.14 -4.60
N HIS A 183 -24.61 23.62 -5.03
CA HIS A 183 -24.46 24.96 -5.62
C HIS A 183 -25.35 25.13 -6.85
N ASP A 184 -25.35 24.17 -7.76
CA ASP A 184 -26.08 24.25 -9.03
C ASP A 184 -27.60 24.21 -8.82
N TYR A 185 -28.08 23.45 -7.83
CA TYR A 185 -29.51 23.39 -7.46
C TYR A 185 -29.99 24.58 -6.61
N SER A 186 -29.08 25.30 -5.97
CA SER A 186 -29.47 26.43 -5.11
C SER A 186 -30.02 27.59 -5.92
N ILE A 187 -31.04 28.27 -5.38
CA ILE A 187 -31.65 29.45 -6.02
C ILE A 187 -31.15 30.74 -5.35
N HIS A 188 -30.91 30.71 -4.05
CA HIS A 188 -30.50 31.87 -3.27
C HIS A 188 -29.00 32.17 -3.41
N LYS A 189 -28.66 33.46 -3.65
CA LYS A 189 -27.28 33.94 -3.84
C LYS A 189 -26.39 33.60 -2.65
N ASP A 190 -26.84 33.86 -1.43
CA ASP A 190 -26.04 33.62 -0.22
C ASP A 190 -25.71 32.14 -0.01
N THR A 191 -26.68 31.26 -0.30
CA THR A 191 -26.49 29.81 -0.25
C THR A 191 -25.49 29.33 -1.30
N LYS A 192 -25.54 29.88 -2.52
CA LYS A 192 -24.54 29.59 -3.55
C LYS A 192 -23.14 30.00 -3.12
N GLN A 193 -22.99 31.20 -2.55
CA GLN A 193 -21.71 31.70 -2.07
C GLN A 193 -21.12 30.80 -0.96
N GLU A 194 -21.97 30.33 -0.04
CA GLU A 194 -21.55 29.39 1.00
C GLU A 194 -21.04 28.07 0.41
N TYR A 195 -21.73 27.51 -0.58
CA TYR A 195 -21.24 26.32 -1.28
C TYR A 195 -19.93 26.57 -2.02
N ILE A 196 -19.74 27.73 -2.65
CA ILE A 196 -18.46 28.06 -3.29
C ILE A 196 -17.32 28.09 -2.27
N ARG A 197 -17.53 28.67 -1.07
CA ARG A 197 -16.51 28.67 0.00
C ARG A 197 -16.16 27.25 0.46
N ARG A 198 -17.16 26.36 0.55
CA ARG A 198 -16.95 24.94 0.90
C ARG A 198 -16.19 24.18 -0.18
N ILE A 199 -16.52 24.43 -1.45
CA ILE A 199 -15.81 23.87 -2.61
C ILE A 199 -14.36 24.32 -2.58
N ASP A 200 -14.09 25.62 -2.38
CA ASP A 200 -12.74 26.17 -2.33
C ASP A 200 -11.88 25.52 -1.24
N LYS A 201 -12.41 25.50 0.00
CA LYS A 201 -11.72 24.88 1.14
C LYS A 201 -11.48 23.39 0.92
N SER A 202 -12.47 22.67 0.43
CA SER A 202 -12.36 21.22 0.18
C SER A 202 -11.37 20.91 -0.94
N LEU A 203 -11.35 21.74 -1.98
CA LEU A 203 -10.40 21.62 -3.08
C LEU A 203 -8.97 21.92 -2.60
N GLU A 204 -8.76 22.96 -1.79
CA GLU A 204 -7.44 23.28 -1.21
C GLU A 204 -6.92 22.12 -0.35
N SER A 205 -7.73 21.60 0.57
CA SER A 205 -7.39 20.42 1.38
C SER A 205 -7.07 19.21 0.50
N ALA A 206 -7.91 18.93 -0.50
CA ALA A 206 -7.72 17.79 -1.38
C ALA A 206 -6.44 17.90 -2.23
N LEU A 207 -6.09 19.09 -2.72
CA LEU A 207 -4.85 19.31 -3.47
C LEU A 207 -3.60 19.19 -2.61
N LYS A 208 -3.71 19.49 -1.32
CA LYS A 208 -2.63 19.33 -0.35
C LYS A 208 -2.43 17.86 0.05
N GLU A 209 -3.52 17.14 0.28
CA GLU A 209 -3.50 15.77 0.82
C GLU A 209 -3.47 14.69 -0.27
N CYS A 210 -3.98 14.96 -1.47
CA CYS A 210 -4.13 14.01 -2.57
C CYS A 210 -3.56 14.61 -3.88
N PRO A 211 -2.25 14.43 -4.15
CA PRO A 211 -1.59 15.05 -5.31
C PRO A 211 -2.13 14.56 -6.66
N HIS A 212 -2.76 13.39 -6.72
CA HIS A 212 -3.30 12.80 -7.94
C HIS A 212 -4.74 13.20 -8.25
N ILE A 213 -5.43 13.92 -7.36
CA ILE A 213 -6.86 14.25 -7.53
C ILE A 213 -7.15 15.01 -8.82
N LYS A 214 -6.21 15.85 -9.29
CA LYS A 214 -6.35 16.55 -10.58
C LYS A 214 -6.28 15.62 -11.79
N ALA A 215 -5.45 14.59 -11.72
CA ALA A 215 -5.28 13.63 -12.80
C ALA A 215 -6.45 12.64 -12.88
N ASP A 216 -6.93 12.20 -11.73
CA ASP A 216 -7.97 11.17 -11.62
C ASP A 216 -9.39 11.75 -11.70
N TYR A 217 -9.59 13.01 -11.27
CA TYR A 217 -10.88 13.72 -11.31
C TYR A 217 -10.85 15.07 -12.05
N PRO A 218 -10.31 15.15 -13.28
CA PRO A 218 -10.03 16.41 -13.96
C PRO A 218 -11.28 17.26 -14.26
N LYS A 219 -12.42 16.61 -14.56
CA LYS A 219 -13.68 17.32 -14.86
C LYS A 219 -14.25 18.00 -13.62
N MET A 220 -14.22 17.31 -12.48
CA MET A 220 -14.67 17.88 -11.21
C MET A 220 -13.76 19.04 -10.79
N CYS A 221 -12.43 18.85 -10.82
CA CYS A 221 -11.49 19.93 -10.48
C CYS A 221 -11.72 21.17 -11.34
N LYS A 222 -11.89 21.02 -12.65
CA LYS A 222 -12.17 22.16 -13.55
C LYS A 222 -13.48 22.88 -13.20
N ARG A 223 -14.55 22.15 -12.87
CA ARG A 223 -15.82 22.75 -12.43
C ARG A 223 -15.65 23.50 -11.12
N ALA A 224 -15.03 22.88 -10.12
CA ALA A 224 -14.74 23.50 -8.83
C ALA A 224 -13.95 24.80 -8.99
N GLU A 225 -12.82 24.76 -9.72
CA GLU A 225 -11.98 25.92 -9.98
C GLU A 225 -12.72 27.04 -10.72
N SER A 226 -13.64 26.71 -11.63
CA SER A 226 -14.47 27.70 -12.32
C SER A 226 -15.43 28.42 -11.37
N LEU A 227 -16.09 27.68 -10.48
CA LEU A 227 -17.03 28.23 -9.49
C LEU A 227 -16.32 29.15 -8.48
N VAL A 228 -15.14 28.73 -8.01
CA VAL A 228 -14.31 29.54 -7.12
C VAL A 228 -13.85 30.83 -7.80
N LYS A 229 -13.41 30.76 -9.07
CA LYS A 229 -12.99 31.95 -9.83
C LYS A 229 -14.12 32.95 -10.10
N SER A 230 -15.37 32.49 -10.28
CA SER A 230 -16.50 33.41 -10.43
C SER A 230 -16.74 34.25 -9.17
N LEU A 231 -16.55 33.68 -7.98
CA LEU A 231 -16.71 34.40 -6.72
C LEU A 231 -15.71 35.56 -6.57
N GLY A 232 -14.43 35.33 -6.91
CA GLY A 232 -13.40 36.38 -6.86
C GLY A 232 -13.66 37.54 -7.83
N LYS A 233 -14.32 37.28 -8.97
CA LYS A 233 -14.73 38.33 -9.91
C LYS A 233 -15.96 39.12 -9.45
N GLU A 234 -16.89 38.50 -8.72
CA GLU A 234 -18.04 39.19 -8.15
C GLU A 234 -17.64 40.08 -6.97
N GLN A 235 -16.75 39.62 -6.10
CA GLN A 235 -16.26 40.41 -4.96
C GLN A 235 -15.47 41.66 -5.41
N ASN A 236 -14.62 41.54 -6.44
CA ASN A 236 -13.89 42.70 -6.97
C ASN A 236 -14.80 43.74 -7.62
N LYS A 237 -15.92 43.32 -8.23
CA LYS A 237 -16.92 44.25 -8.82
C LYS A 237 -17.77 44.98 -7.79
N GLU A 238 -17.98 44.40 -6.61
CA GLU A 238 -18.67 45.06 -5.49
C GLU A 238 -17.77 46.13 -4.84
N ILE A 239 -16.46 45.90 -4.78
CA ILE A 239 -15.48 46.87 -4.24
C ILE A 239 -15.28 48.06 -5.20
N GLU A 240 -15.29 47.85 -6.52
CA GLU A 240 -15.20 48.94 -7.51
C GLU A 240 -16.47 49.79 -7.64
N ARG A 241 -17.57 49.40 -7.00
CA ARG A 241 -18.86 50.12 -7.01
C ARG A 241 -19.15 50.89 -5.72
N CYS A 242 -18.27 50.81 -4.73
CA CYS A 242 -18.29 51.62 -3.51
C CYS A 242 -17.32 52.80 -3.64
#